data_AF-A0A1C5EFC0-F1
#
_entry.id   AF-A0A1C5EFC0-F1
#
_cell.length_a   1.000
_cell.length_b   1.000
_cell.length_c   1.000
_cell.angle_alpha   90.00
_cell.angle_beta   90.00
_cell.angle_gamma   90.00
#
_symmetry.space_group_name_H-M   'P 1'
#
loop_
_entity.id
_entity.type
_entity.pdbx_description
1 polymer ?
#
loop_
_entity_poly.entity_id
_entity_poly.type
_entity_poly.pdbx_seq_one_letter_code
_entity_poly.pdbx_strand_id
1 'polypeptide(L)' 'MRDKTTQDRPVDLPTGFNAWLLECAPAPGCVACRTEWRSLKAAEEVGEIWQAAGHATKIRDHASGSH' A
#
# COMPACT_ATOMS: atom_id res chain seq x y z
N MET A 1 -20.30 -16.24 35.02
CA MET A 1 -18.83 -16.14 34.95
C MET A 1 -18.53 -15.03 33.95
N ARG A 2 -17.69 -14.05 34.32
CA ARG A 2 -17.47 -12.82 33.54
C ARG A 2 -16.69 -13.10 32.25
N ASP A 3 -17.15 -12.48 31.18
CA ASP A 3 -16.56 -12.43 29.85
C ASP A 3 -15.08 -12.02 29.88
N LYS A 4 -14.23 -12.80 29.19
CA LYS A 4 -12.87 -12.41 28.83
C LYS A 4 -12.88 -12.01 27.36
N THR A 5 -13.37 -10.81 27.09
CA THR A 5 -13.11 -10.15 25.81
C THR A 5 -11.63 -9.83 25.79
N THR A 6 -10.83 -10.68 25.15
CA THR A 6 -9.45 -10.34 24.79
C THR A 6 -9.55 -9.15 23.84
N GLN A 7 -9.44 -7.95 24.39
CA GLN A 7 -9.31 -6.74 23.59
C GLN A 7 -7.89 -6.81 22.99
N ASP A 8 -7.84 -7.18 21.71
CA ASP A 8 -6.61 -7.12 20.90
C ASP A 8 -6.11 -5.68 21.00
N ARG A 9 -4.97 -5.46 21.65
CA ARG A 9 -4.46 -4.10 21.81
C ARG A 9 -4.15 -3.56 20.41
N PRO A 10 -4.55 -2.33 20.07
CA PRO A 10 -4.14 -1.73 18.82
C PRO A 10 -2.62 -1.83 18.71
N VAL A 11 -2.13 -2.47 17.64
CA VAL A 11 -0.70 -2.52 17.35
C VAL A 11 -0.29 -1.12 16.90
N ASP A 12 0.54 -0.45 17.70
CA ASP A 12 1.14 0.80 17.29
C ASP A 12 2.18 0.52 16.20
N LEU A 13 1.87 0.95 14.97
CA LEU A 13 2.79 0.85 13.84
C LEU A 13 3.91 1.90 13.98
N PRO A 14 5.15 1.58 13.56
CA PRO A 14 6.24 2.54 13.55
C PRO A 14 5.87 3.80 12.76
N THR A 15 6.29 4.96 13.25
CA THR A 15 6.20 6.21 12.50
C THR A 15 6.87 6.04 11.13
N GLY A 16 6.14 6.38 10.07
CA GLY A 16 6.64 6.23 8.69
C GLY A 16 6.28 4.90 8.01
N PHE A 17 5.61 3.97 8.70
CA PHE A 17 5.16 2.70 8.09
C PHE A 17 4.34 2.91 6.80
N ASN A 18 3.41 3.87 6.80
CA ASN A 18 2.62 4.20 5.62
C ASN A 18 3.50 4.76 4.49
N ALA A 19 4.50 5.58 4.80
CA ALA A 19 5.41 6.10 3.78
C ALA A 19 6.23 4.97 3.14
N TRP A 20 6.74 4.04 3.96
CA TRP A 20 7.42 2.84 3.48
C TRP A 20 6.51 1.96 2.61
N LEU A 21 5.25 1.74 3.03
CA LEU A 21 4.27 0.97 2.24
C LEU A 21 4.03 1.55 0.85
N LEU A 22 4.18 2.86 0.69
CA LEU A 22 3.90 3.59 -0.55
C LEU A 22 5.16 3.86 -1.39
N GLU A 23 6.35 3.62 -0.83
CA GLU A 23 7.63 3.81 -1.49
C GLU A 23 7.83 2.82 -2.65
N CYS A 24 7.49 3.24 -3.87
CA CYS A 24 7.71 2.49 -5.10
C CYS A 24 7.89 3.44 -6.29
N ALA A 25 8.26 2.90 -7.46
CA ALA A 25 8.32 3.66 -8.71
C ALA A 25 7.89 2.75 -9.87
N PRO A 26 7.21 3.30 -10.89
CA PRO A 26 6.81 2.52 -12.05
C PRO A 26 8.03 2.11 -12.88
N ALA A 27 8.02 0.90 -13.42
CA ALA A 27 9.04 0.45 -14.36
C ALA A 27 9.05 1.36 -15.62
N PRO A 28 10.24 1.79 -16.10
CA PRO A 28 10.35 2.61 -17.30
C PRO A 28 9.65 1.95 -18.51
N GLY A 29 8.90 2.73 -19.28
CA GLY A 29 8.20 2.22 -20.46
C GLY A 29 6.94 1.39 -20.17
N CYS A 30 6.77 0.81 -18.98
CA CYS A 30 5.62 -0.03 -18.65
C CYS A 30 4.31 0.76 -18.48
N VAL A 31 3.32 0.45 -19.32
CA VAL A 31 1.98 1.06 -19.24
C VAL A 31 1.24 0.65 -17.97
N ALA A 32 1.28 -0.63 -17.60
CA ALA A 32 0.61 -1.14 -16.40
C ALA A 32 1.12 -0.47 -15.12
N CYS A 33 2.43 -0.42 -14.92
CA CYS A 33 3.02 0.28 -13.77
C CYS A 33 2.66 1.77 -13.74
N ARG A 34 2.63 2.46 -14.89
CA ARG A 34 2.21 3.87 -14.95
C ARG A 34 0.75 4.08 -14.57
N THR A 35 -0.14 3.18 -14.98
CA THR A 35 -1.55 3.25 -14.63
C THR A 35 -1.73 3.06 -13.12
N GLU A 36 -1.14 2.01 -12.56
CA GLU A 36 -1.21 1.76 -11.12
C GLU A 36 -0.56 2.90 -10.31
N TRP A 37 0.53 3.50 -10.82
CA TRP A 37 1.16 4.66 -10.17
C TRP A 37 0.23 5.88 -10.08
N ARG A 38 -0.56 6.15 -11.12
CA ARG A 38 -1.56 7.23 -11.09
C ARG A 38 -2.67 6.93 -10.08
N SER A 39 -3.15 5.68 -10.04
CA SER A 39 -4.17 5.27 -9.07
C SER A 39 -3.66 5.32 -7.63
N LEU A 40 -2.39 4.98 -7.41
CA LEU A 40 -1.70 5.16 -6.13
C LEU A 40 -1.73 6.63 -5.71
N LYS A 41 -1.31 7.56 -6.58
CA LYS A 41 -1.28 8.99 -6.25
C LYS A 41 -2.67 9.56 -5.99
N ALA A 42 -3.67 9.16 -6.77
CA ALA A 42 -5.06 9.55 -6.51
C ALA A 42 -5.56 9.05 -5.15
N ALA A 43 -5.25 7.80 -4.77
CA ALA A 43 -5.62 7.25 -3.46
C ALA A 43 -4.87 7.92 -2.30
N GLU A 44 -3.58 8.26 -2.48
CA GLU A 44 -2.82 9.04 -1.51
C GLU A 44 -3.44 10.43 -1.27
N GLU A 45 -3.83 11.12 -2.35
CA GLU A 45 -4.42 12.47 -2.28
C GLU A 45 -5.74 12.51 -1.48
N VAL A 46 -6.54 11.44 -1.54
CA VAL A 46 -7.80 11.34 -0.76
C VAL A 46 -7.63 10.66 0.61
N GLY A 47 -6.40 10.25 0.98
CA GLY A 47 -6.12 9.61 2.27
C GLY A 47 -6.45 8.12 2.34
N GLU A 48 -6.73 7.47 1.21
CA GLU A 48 -7.08 6.04 1.12
C GLU A 48 -5.82 5.16 1.11
N ILE A 49 -5.13 5.11 2.26
CA ILE A 49 -3.80 4.47 2.40
C ILE A 49 -3.80 2.99 2.01
N TRP A 50 -4.83 2.23 2.37
CA TRP A 50 -4.90 0.81 2.02
C TRP A 50 -5.05 0.58 0.53
N GLN A 51 -5.83 1.42 -0.15
CA GLN A 51 -5.96 1.38 -1.60
C GLN A 51 -4.64 1.77 -2.27
N ALA A 52 -4.00 2.83 -1.80
CA ALA A 52 -2.69 3.26 -2.29
C ALA A 52 -1.61 2.17 -2.12
N ALA A 53 -1.59 1.49 -0.97
CA ALA A 53 -0.70 0.37 -0.70
C ALA A 53 -0.96 -0.81 -1.65
N GLY A 54 -2.23 -1.11 -1.97
CA GLY A 54 -2.58 -2.12 -2.97
C GLY A 54 -2.02 -1.82 -4.36
N HIS A 55 -2.11 -0.56 -4.80
CA HIS A 55 -1.49 -0.11 -6.05
C HIS A 55 0.05 -0.19 -6.00
N ALA A 56 0.67 0.17 -4.87
CA ALA A 56 2.11 0.06 -4.68
C ALA A 56 2.60 -1.39 -4.78
N THR A 57 1.89 -2.34 -4.18
CA THR A 57 2.18 -3.78 -4.28
C THR A 57 2.13 -4.27 -5.72
N LYS A 58 1.06 -3.93 -6.48
CA LYS A 58 0.96 -4.31 -7.90
C LYS A 58 2.13 -3.77 -8.74
N ILE A 59 2.60 -2.56 -8.46
CA ILE A 59 3.76 -1.98 -9.14
C ILE A 59 5.02 -2.78 -8.83
N ARG A 60 5.27 -3.11 -7.55
CA ARG A 60 6.44 -3.89 -7.12
C ARG A 60 6.42 -5.30 -7.71
N ASP A 61 5.28 -5.98 -7.64
CA ASP A 61 5.10 -7.34 -8.17
C ASP A 61 5.35 -7.37 -9.69
N HIS A 62 4.72 -6.46 -10.43
CA HIS A 62 4.90 -6.38 -11.88
C HIS A 62 6.33 -5.97 -12.27
N ALA A 63 6.97 -5.04 -11.53
CA ALA A 63 8.36 -4.66 -11.77
C ALA A 63 9.35 -5.80 -11.47
N SER A 64 9.00 -6.72 -10.56
CA SER A 64 9.81 -7.90 -10.22
C SER A 64 9.73 -9.04 -11.25
N GLY A 65 8.90 -8.89 -12.30
CA GLY A 65 8.80 -9.86 -13.39
C GLY A 65 7.57 -10.77 -13.34
N SER A 66 6.56 -10.47 -12.52
CA SER A 66 5.23 -11.06 -12.67
C SER A 66 4.55 -10.48 -13.92
N HIS A 67 4.66 -11.19 -15.05
CA HIS A 67 3.92 -10.95 -16.28
C HIS A 67 2.92 -12.07 -16.54
#